data_AF-A0A3R7NK52-F1
#
_entry.id   AF-A0A3R7NK52-F1
#
_cell.length_a   1.000
_cell.length_b   1.000
_cell.length_c   1.000
_cell.angle_alpha   90.00
_cell.angle_beta   90.00
_cell.angle_gamma   90.00
#
_symmetry.space_group_name_H-M   'P 1'
#
loop_
_entity.id
_entity.type
_entity.pdbx_description
1 polymer ?
#
loop_
_entity_poly.entity_id
_entity_poly.type
_entity_poly.pdbx_seq_one_letter_code
_entity_poly.pdbx_strand_id
1 'polypeptide(L)'
;MFGVAGAGLTGFKMQKRIGEVEEFAFDYLTDGSHLHITIAISGWLTKEGIAEFSLPWRTLYNSREQYTLRYESQYLLELGQAMDYLLQFALSMAVQETLKYTILAGIISAITWPASLLTLASVIDNPWGVCCRRSAEVGRQLAEVLVQRQHGKRPVTLIGFSLGARVIYYCLVELSRRKGSAGIIQDAIFLGAPVPGYSSDWKEFRNIVSGRIINGYCQGDWLLRFLYRSSTGTMKIAGLMPIDWQDRRMFNFDLSDIVTGHMDYAKKMDVILRLLGIRTRDPMTDNDPRVKKSASDYPGFMSLHGKMESTGLRTSSSDSRLLCGRDAPLARAYSSDDLLLPRTASSQLSKSSAEDLSTLRTFSSTDLSSKDFSSSGDIGSPKPFVRELPRGRTLSSSNLL
;
A
#
# COMPACT_ATOMS: atom_id res chain seq x y z
N MET A 1 6.05 -30.46 -4.84
CA MET A 1 7.26 -29.65 -4.60
C MET A 1 6.86 -28.35 -3.93
N PHE A 2 7.32 -28.09 -2.71
CA PHE A 2 7.28 -26.77 -2.06
C PHE A 2 8.70 -26.48 -1.59
N GLY A 3 9.34 -25.40 -2.05
CA GLY A 3 10.72 -25.08 -1.62
C GLY A 3 11.48 -24.05 -2.47
N VAL A 4 11.23 -23.94 -3.78
CA VAL A 4 12.04 -23.10 -4.70
C VAL A 4 11.27 -21.84 -5.17
N ALA A 5 10.59 -21.15 -4.23
CA ALA A 5 9.69 -20.03 -4.55
C ALA A 5 10.16 -18.64 -4.02
N GLY A 6 11.19 -18.58 -3.18
CA GLY A 6 11.67 -17.31 -2.59
C GLY A 6 12.31 -16.34 -3.58
N ALA A 7 12.83 -16.84 -4.71
CA ALA A 7 13.50 -16.01 -5.72
C ALA A 7 12.54 -15.14 -6.57
N GLY A 8 11.24 -15.41 -6.56
CA GLY A 8 10.28 -14.81 -7.50
C GLY A 8 10.08 -13.29 -7.33
N LEU A 9 10.09 -12.79 -6.09
CA LEU A 9 9.92 -11.35 -5.84
C LEU A 9 11.24 -10.57 -5.90
N THR A 10 12.35 -11.09 -5.39
CA THR A 10 13.65 -10.37 -5.43
C THR A 10 14.31 -10.41 -6.81
N GLY A 11 13.93 -11.35 -7.67
CA GLY A 11 14.22 -11.26 -9.10
C GLY A 11 13.39 -10.18 -9.82
N PHE A 12 12.30 -9.69 -9.21
CA PHE A 12 11.44 -8.65 -9.80
C PHE A 12 12.05 -7.26 -9.58
N LYS A 13 12.70 -6.76 -10.63
CA LYS A 13 13.10 -5.37 -10.79
C LYS A 13 12.48 -4.83 -12.07
N MET A 14 11.78 -3.70 -11.99
CA MET A 14 11.19 -3.05 -13.15
C MET A 14 12.30 -2.61 -14.13
N GLN A 15 12.33 -3.20 -15.34
CA GLN A 15 13.36 -2.93 -16.35
C GLN A 15 13.04 -1.73 -17.26
N LYS A 16 11.77 -1.34 -17.35
CA LYS A 16 11.27 -0.21 -18.14
C LYS A 16 10.17 0.48 -17.35
N ARG A 17 10.16 1.81 -17.34
CA ARG A 17 9.14 2.63 -16.64
C ARG A 17 7.73 2.19 -17.05
N ILE A 18 6.88 1.93 -16.07
CA ILE A 18 5.46 1.64 -16.24
C ILE A 18 4.69 2.86 -15.74
N GLY A 19 3.87 3.47 -16.60
CA GLY A 19 3.20 4.71 -16.29
C GLY A 19 4.19 5.80 -15.88
N GLU A 20 3.96 6.39 -14.70
CA GLU A 20 4.82 7.43 -14.14
C GLU A 20 5.95 6.89 -13.25
N VAL A 21 5.94 5.60 -12.89
CA VAL A 21 6.87 5.01 -11.92
C VAL A 21 8.23 4.78 -12.56
N GLU A 22 9.27 5.17 -11.81
CA GLU A 22 10.67 5.18 -12.23
C GLU A 22 11.46 4.09 -11.52
N GLU A 23 11.08 3.77 -10.28
CA GLU A 23 11.70 2.72 -9.48
C GLU A 23 10.65 1.85 -8.80
N PHE A 24 10.78 0.53 -9.00
CA PHE A 24 9.98 -0.49 -8.34
C PHE A 24 10.80 -1.79 -8.26
N ALA A 25 11.08 -2.27 -7.04
CA ALA A 25 11.79 -3.51 -6.76
C ALA A 25 11.47 -4.06 -5.36
N PHE A 26 11.67 -5.36 -5.15
CA PHE A 26 11.60 -5.97 -3.81
C PHE A 26 13.01 -6.34 -3.32
N ASP A 27 13.35 -5.89 -2.13
CA ASP A 27 14.59 -6.27 -1.43
C ASP A 27 14.24 -7.15 -0.21
N TYR A 28 15.12 -8.07 0.20
CA TYR A 28 14.87 -8.93 1.36
C TYR A 28 14.94 -8.17 2.69
N LEU A 29 13.96 -8.41 3.59
CA LEU A 29 14.04 -8.06 5.01
C LEU A 29 14.57 -9.23 5.86
N THR A 30 14.16 -10.44 5.52
CA THR A 30 14.69 -11.69 6.08
C THR A 30 14.78 -12.74 4.99
N ASP A 31 15.97 -13.33 4.84
CA ASP A 31 16.18 -14.49 3.97
C ASP A 31 15.68 -15.76 4.69
N GLY A 32 14.93 -16.58 3.97
CA GLY A 32 14.18 -17.71 4.52
C GLY A 32 12.98 -18.05 3.66
N SER A 33 12.46 -19.27 3.81
CA SER A 33 11.28 -19.76 3.07
C SER A 33 10.07 -19.93 3.97
N HIS A 34 8.89 -19.56 3.46
CA HIS A 34 7.62 -19.70 4.19
C HIS A 34 6.41 -19.89 3.27
N LEU A 35 5.32 -20.49 3.77
CA LEU A 35 4.08 -20.67 3.01
C LEU A 35 3.24 -19.38 2.89
N HIS A 36 3.66 -18.32 3.56
CA HIS A 36 3.04 -17.00 3.63
C HIS A 36 4.16 -15.95 3.61
N ILE A 37 3.97 -14.84 2.89
CA ILE A 37 4.97 -13.77 2.79
C ILE A 37 4.47 -12.47 3.40
N THR A 38 5.38 -11.65 3.92
CA THR A 38 5.09 -10.29 4.37
C THR A 38 5.84 -9.29 3.50
N ILE A 39 5.14 -8.29 2.99
CA ILE A 39 5.73 -7.17 2.24
C ILE A 39 5.53 -5.91 3.09
N ALA A 40 6.62 -5.29 3.50
CA ALA A 40 6.63 -4.05 4.26
C ALA A 40 6.92 -2.84 3.35
N ILE A 41 6.23 -1.73 3.55
CA ILE A 41 6.26 -0.58 2.64
C ILE A 41 6.46 0.71 3.44
N SER A 42 7.66 1.30 3.32
CA SER A 42 8.03 2.55 3.98
C SER A 42 7.44 3.76 3.24
N GLY A 43 6.88 4.73 3.97
CA GLY A 43 6.15 5.86 3.38
C GLY A 43 6.95 7.14 3.10
N TRP A 44 8.17 7.24 3.62
CA TRP A 44 9.14 8.30 3.32
C TRP A 44 10.54 7.78 3.70
N LEU A 45 11.59 8.48 3.30
CA LEU A 45 12.98 8.21 3.70
C LEU A 45 13.60 9.48 4.29
N THR A 46 14.44 9.36 5.32
CA THR A 46 15.14 10.53 5.92
C THR A 46 16.59 10.66 5.46
N LYS A 47 17.15 9.61 4.84
CA LYS A 47 18.53 9.54 4.35
C LYS A 47 18.60 8.80 3.03
N GLU A 48 19.70 8.99 2.31
CA GLU A 48 20.05 8.18 1.14
C GLU A 48 20.46 6.76 1.55
N GLY A 49 20.08 5.79 0.73
CA GLY A 49 20.52 4.40 0.85
C GLY A 49 19.37 3.39 0.87
N ILE A 50 19.57 2.25 0.21
CA ILE A 50 18.57 1.17 0.10
C ILE A 50 18.19 0.61 1.48
N ALA A 51 19.12 0.62 2.45
CA ALA A 51 18.89 0.15 3.81
C ALA A 51 17.80 0.95 4.57
N GLU A 52 17.56 2.22 4.20
CA GLU A 52 16.58 3.07 4.87
C GLU A 52 15.13 2.59 4.64
N PHE A 53 14.87 1.89 3.52
CA PHE A 53 13.58 1.18 3.33
C PHE A 53 13.36 0.11 4.39
N SER A 54 14.42 -0.61 4.78
CA SER A 54 14.37 -1.74 5.73
C SER A 54 14.45 -1.32 7.20
N LEU A 55 15.04 -0.15 7.50
CA LEU A 55 15.37 0.27 8.87
C LEU A 55 14.15 0.30 9.83
N PRO A 56 12.97 0.83 9.46
CA PRO A 56 11.78 0.78 10.31
C PRO A 56 11.34 -0.64 10.65
N TRP A 57 11.59 -1.60 9.75
CA TRP A 57 11.11 -2.98 9.82
C TRP A 57 12.10 -3.94 10.47
N ARG A 58 13.21 -3.47 11.03
CA ARG A 58 14.31 -4.30 11.59
C ARG A 58 13.84 -5.38 12.59
N THR A 59 12.82 -5.08 13.39
CA THR A 59 12.20 -5.99 14.38
C THR A 59 11.03 -6.82 13.82
N LEU A 60 10.54 -6.53 12.61
CA LEU A 60 9.41 -7.25 12.02
C LEU A 60 9.77 -8.72 11.76
N TYR A 61 8.93 -9.63 12.27
CA TYR A 61 9.10 -11.08 12.09
C TYR A 61 7.74 -11.77 11.91
N ASN A 62 6.90 -11.18 11.06
CA ASN A 62 5.55 -11.65 10.79
C ASN A 62 5.55 -12.95 9.96
N SER A 63 6.58 -13.17 9.14
CA SER A 63 6.90 -14.43 8.45
C SER A 63 8.41 -14.65 8.43
N ARG A 64 8.88 -15.86 8.06
CA ARG A 64 10.31 -16.10 7.85
C ARG A 64 10.82 -15.46 6.55
N GLU A 65 9.97 -15.44 5.54
CA GLU A 65 10.22 -14.81 4.25
C GLU A 65 9.53 -13.45 4.23
N GLN A 66 10.33 -12.37 4.15
CA GLN A 66 9.84 -11.00 4.25
C GLN A 66 10.60 -10.11 3.27
N TYR A 67 9.87 -9.17 2.66
CA TYR A 67 10.39 -8.23 1.67
C TYR A 67 10.08 -6.80 2.08
N THR A 68 10.95 -5.86 1.69
CA THR A 68 10.58 -4.44 1.62
C THR A 68 10.35 -4.05 0.17
N LEU A 69 9.33 -3.24 -0.08
CA LEU A 69 9.12 -2.63 -1.39
C LEU A 69 9.96 -1.35 -1.47
N ARG A 70 10.96 -1.34 -2.37
CA ARG A 70 11.69 -0.14 -2.75
C ARG A 70 11.02 0.49 -3.97
N TYR A 71 10.61 1.75 -3.81
CA TYR A 71 9.97 2.53 -4.86
C TYR A 71 10.33 4.01 -4.70
N GLU A 72 10.45 4.71 -5.83
CA GLU A 72 10.53 6.18 -5.90
C GLU A 72 11.51 6.83 -4.91
N SER A 73 12.68 6.24 -4.67
CA SER A 73 13.59 6.61 -3.57
C SER A 73 13.91 8.11 -3.52
N GLN A 74 14.14 8.72 -4.68
CA GLN A 74 14.42 10.16 -4.79
C GLN A 74 13.27 11.01 -4.24
N TYR A 75 12.03 10.70 -4.61
CA TYR A 75 10.85 11.45 -4.18
C TYR A 75 10.49 11.18 -2.72
N LEU A 76 10.64 9.94 -2.24
CA LEU A 76 10.44 9.60 -0.83
C LEU A 76 11.46 10.26 0.11
N LEU A 77 12.70 10.46 -0.38
CA LEU A 77 13.75 11.18 0.32
C LEU A 77 13.48 12.69 0.34
N GLU A 78 13.19 13.30 -0.82
CA GLU A 78 12.82 14.71 -0.93
C GLU A 78 11.66 15.04 0.01
N LEU A 79 10.64 14.18 0.03
CA LEU A 79 9.51 14.32 0.95
C LEU A 79 9.91 14.21 2.43
N GLY A 80 10.70 13.21 2.81
CA GLY A 80 11.09 13.02 4.20
C GLY A 80 11.96 14.17 4.71
N GLN A 81 12.89 14.68 3.90
CA GLN A 81 13.67 15.88 4.18
C GLN A 81 12.79 17.13 4.34
N ALA A 82 11.80 17.31 3.45
CA ALA A 82 10.86 18.43 3.50
C ALA A 82 9.96 18.36 4.75
N MET A 83 9.53 17.16 5.16
CA MET A 83 8.78 16.92 6.40
C MET A 83 9.63 17.15 7.66
N ASP A 84 10.88 16.71 7.69
CA ASP A 84 11.80 16.99 8.80
C ASP A 84 12.10 18.48 8.93
N TYR A 85 12.25 19.21 7.81
CA TYR A 85 12.42 20.67 7.81
C TYR A 85 11.18 21.40 8.37
N LEU A 86 9.97 21.00 7.96
CA LEU A 86 8.72 21.55 8.51
C LEU A 86 8.58 21.29 10.01
N LEU A 87 8.95 20.09 10.47
CA LEU A 87 8.92 19.73 11.88
C LEU A 87 9.90 20.59 12.69
N GLN A 88 11.15 20.75 12.22
CA GLN A 88 12.14 21.61 12.86
C GLN A 88 11.69 23.08 12.90
N PHE A 89 11.11 23.58 11.80
CA PHE A 89 10.54 24.93 11.73
C PHE A 89 9.41 25.12 12.75
N ALA A 90 8.42 24.22 12.77
CA ALA A 90 7.30 24.26 13.72
C ALA A 90 7.75 24.20 15.18
N LEU A 91 8.74 23.35 15.50
CA LEU A 91 9.35 23.27 16.83
C LEU A 91 10.07 24.58 17.20
N SER A 92 10.83 25.17 16.29
CA SER A 92 11.52 26.45 16.53
C SER A 92 10.55 27.60 16.81
N MET A 93 9.41 27.66 16.10
CA MET A 93 8.34 28.62 16.37
C MET A 93 7.69 28.36 17.73
N ALA A 94 7.35 27.12 18.05
CA ALA A 94 6.73 26.77 19.34
C ALA A 94 7.63 27.13 20.53
N VAL A 95 8.94 26.93 20.42
CA VAL A 95 9.92 27.35 21.44
C VAL A 95 9.97 28.88 21.55
N GLN A 96 10.00 29.61 20.43
CA GLN A 96 10.00 31.07 20.45
C GLN A 96 8.70 31.66 21.05
N GLU A 97 7.53 31.07 20.78
CA GLU A 97 6.27 31.51 21.38
C GLU A 97 6.19 31.18 22.88
N THR A 98 6.75 30.05 23.32
CA THR A 98 6.87 29.71 24.75
C THR A 98 7.76 30.72 25.52
N LEU A 99 8.64 31.45 24.84
CA LEU A 99 9.46 32.49 25.47
C LEU A 99 8.78 33.88 25.49
N LYS A 100 7.64 34.07 24.79
CA LYS A 100 6.94 35.36 24.64
C LYS A 100 5.75 35.50 25.61
N TYR A 101 5.96 35.28 26.90
CA TYR A 101 4.93 35.50 27.93
C TYR A 101 4.66 37.00 28.23
N THR A 102 4.18 37.74 27.22
CA THR A 102 3.43 39.00 27.42
C THR A 102 2.02 38.84 26.86
N ILE A 103 1.01 39.36 27.57
CA ILE A 103 -0.41 39.04 27.32
C ILE A 103 -0.88 39.41 25.89
N LEU A 104 -0.26 40.43 25.28
CA LEU A 104 -0.53 40.82 23.88
C LEU A 104 0.05 39.84 22.84
N ALA A 105 1.09 39.07 23.19
CA ALA A 105 1.69 38.09 22.29
C ALA A 105 0.70 36.95 21.96
N GLY A 106 -0.19 36.58 22.89
CA GLY A 106 -1.14 35.48 22.70
C GLY A 106 -2.15 35.67 21.55
N ILE A 107 -2.47 36.91 21.19
CA ILE A 107 -3.36 37.20 20.05
C ILE A 107 -2.57 37.24 18.74
N ILE A 108 -1.35 37.75 18.77
CA ILE A 108 -0.47 37.82 17.59
C ILE A 108 0.03 36.42 17.22
N SER A 109 0.46 35.61 18.20
CA SER A 109 0.97 34.25 18.01
C SER A 109 -0.06 33.30 17.39
N ALA A 110 -1.34 33.46 17.79
CA ALA A 110 -2.47 32.72 17.23
C ALA A 110 -2.70 32.98 15.72
N ILE A 111 -2.17 34.09 15.19
CA ILE A 111 -2.23 34.44 13.75
C ILE A 111 -0.90 34.12 13.06
N THR A 112 0.24 34.38 13.72
CA THR A 112 1.59 34.16 13.16
C THR A 112 1.90 32.68 12.93
N TRP A 113 1.55 31.79 13.86
CA TRP A 113 1.82 30.34 13.68
C TRP A 113 1.06 29.78 12.45
N PRO A 114 -0.26 29.96 12.27
CA PRO A 114 -0.95 29.55 11.05
C PRO A 114 -0.34 30.14 9.77
N ALA A 115 -0.04 31.44 9.74
CA ALA A 115 0.46 32.11 8.54
C ALA A 115 1.84 31.57 8.10
N SER A 116 2.81 31.49 9.01
CA SER A 116 4.14 30.97 8.70
C SER A 116 4.12 29.48 8.33
N LEU A 117 3.29 28.68 9.00
CA LEU A 117 3.15 27.26 8.67
C LEU A 117 2.49 27.07 7.28
N LEU A 118 1.49 27.88 6.92
CA LEU A 118 0.89 27.88 5.58
C LEU A 118 1.93 28.22 4.49
N THR A 119 2.79 29.22 4.72
CA THR A 119 3.83 29.58 3.75
C THR A 119 4.91 28.52 3.57
N LEU A 120 5.11 27.61 4.53
CA LEU A 120 6.05 26.51 4.39
C LEU A 120 5.37 25.22 3.88
N ALA A 121 4.09 25.00 4.19
CA ALA A 121 3.32 23.90 3.59
C ALA A 121 3.21 24.03 2.06
N SER A 122 3.08 25.24 1.51
CA SER A 122 3.03 25.44 0.05
C SER A 122 4.31 24.99 -0.67
N VAL A 123 5.46 24.98 0.02
CA VAL A 123 6.73 24.41 -0.49
C VAL A 123 6.67 22.88 -0.54
N ILE A 124 5.93 22.27 0.38
CA ILE A 124 5.86 20.81 0.60
C ILE A 124 4.68 20.19 -0.16
N ASP A 125 3.63 20.96 -0.47
CA ASP A 125 2.47 20.53 -1.25
C ASP A 125 2.88 19.93 -2.61
N ASN A 126 3.98 20.40 -3.22
CA ASN A 126 4.51 19.81 -4.45
C ASN A 126 5.16 18.43 -4.22
N PRO A 127 6.21 18.24 -3.39
CA PRO A 127 6.72 16.91 -3.03
C PRO A 127 5.63 15.96 -2.52
N TRP A 128 4.75 16.43 -1.63
CA TRP A 128 3.63 15.65 -1.08
C TRP A 128 2.64 15.22 -2.16
N GLY A 129 2.22 16.13 -3.04
CA GLY A 129 1.30 15.84 -4.14
C GLY A 129 1.89 14.87 -5.17
N VAL A 130 3.17 15.06 -5.54
CA VAL A 130 3.92 14.14 -6.40
C VAL A 130 3.97 12.75 -5.79
N CYS A 131 4.36 12.62 -4.51
CA CYS A 131 4.44 11.33 -3.84
C CYS A 131 3.05 10.70 -3.61
N CYS A 132 1.99 11.49 -3.38
CA CYS A 132 0.60 11.01 -3.28
C CYS A 132 0.05 10.45 -4.60
N ARG A 133 0.50 10.98 -5.75
CA ARG A 133 0.19 10.46 -7.08
C ARG A 133 1.02 9.22 -7.40
N ARG A 134 2.35 9.28 -7.22
CA ARG A 134 3.26 8.16 -7.46
C ARG A 134 2.94 6.94 -6.60
N SER A 135 2.65 7.10 -5.30
CA SER A 135 2.23 5.99 -4.42
C SER A 135 0.93 5.31 -4.87
N ALA A 136 0.00 6.02 -5.50
CA ALA A 136 -1.21 5.42 -6.05
C ALA A 136 -0.90 4.53 -7.28
N GLU A 137 0.03 4.96 -8.15
CA GLU A 137 0.48 4.16 -9.29
C GLU A 137 1.33 2.96 -8.86
N VAL A 138 2.25 3.12 -7.91
CA VAL A 138 3.00 2.02 -7.28
C VAL A 138 2.05 0.99 -6.65
N GLY A 139 0.93 1.43 -6.06
CA GLY A 139 -0.13 0.54 -5.59
C GLY A 139 -0.73 -0.34 -6.69
N ARG A 140 -1.03 0.25 -7.86
CA ARG A 140 -1.54 -0.51 -9.03
C ARG A 140 -0.51 -1.51 -9.56
N GLN A 141 0.77 -1.13 -9.57
CA GLN A 141 1.85 -2.02 -10.01
C GLN A 141 2.10 -3.16 -9.02
N LEU A 142 1.97 -2.91 -7.72
CA LEU A 142 1.97 -3.97 -6.70
C LEU A 142 0.80 -4.94 -6.92
N ALA A 143 -0.40 -4.43 -7.23
CA ALA A 143 -1.54 -5.29 -7.58
C ALA A 143 -1.29 -6.15 -8.82
N GLU A 144 -0.65 -5.60 -9.86
CA GLU A 144 -0.24 -6.33 -11.06
C GLU A 144 0.71 -7.50 -10.72
N VAL A 145 1.80 -7.24 -9.99
CA VAL A 145 2.77 -8.27 -9.55
C VAL A 145 2.09 -9.37 -8.71
N LEU A 146 1.15 -8.98 -7.84
CA LEU A 146 0.41 -9.92 -7.01
C LEU A 146 -0.59 -10.77 -7.82
N VAL A 147 -1.27 -10.20 -8.82
CA VAL A 147 -2.17 -10.94 -9.72
C VAL A 147 -1.39 -11.90 -10.62
N GLN A 148 -0.19 -11.52 -11.07
CA GLN A 148 0.73 -12.40 -11.80
C GLN A 148 1.26 -13.58 -10.97
N ARG A 149 1.04 -13.59 -9.65
CA ARG A 149 1.48 -14.66 -8.73
C ARG A 149 2.99 -14.94 -8.81
N GLN A 150 3.81 -13.90 -8.95
CA GLN A 150 5.29 -14.00 -8.92
C GLN A 150 5.78 -14.62 -7.58
N HIS A 151 5.00 -14.47 -6.51
CA HIS A 151 5.20 -15.10 -5.20
C HIS A 151 4.60 -16.51 -5.08
N GLY A 152 4.10 -17.11 -6.17
CA GLY A 152 3.26 -18.30 -6.18
C GLY A 152 1.83 -18.04 -5.69
N LYS A 153 1.09 -19.09 -5.33
CA LYS A 153 -0.29 -18.99 -4.77
C LYS A 153 -0.30 -18.77 -3.25
N ARG A 154 0.74 -18.15 -2.68
CA ARG A 154 0.90 -17.96 -1.24
C ARG A 154 0.12 -16.73 -0.75
N PRO A 155 -0.55 -16.78 0.42
CA PRO A 155 -1.14 -15.61 1.03
C PRO A 155 -0.07 -14.55 1.35
N VAL A 156 -0.44 -13.28 1.15
CA VAL A 156 0.42 -12.10 1.37
C VAL A 156 -0.13 -11.23 2.49
N THR A 157 0.73 -10.86 3.44
CA THR A 157 0.45 -9.75 4.37
C THR A 157 1.13 -8.48 3.89
N LEU A 158 0.39 -7.39 3.81
CA LEU A 158 0.92 -6.07 3.48
C LEU A 158 0.95 -5.20 4.74
N ILE A 159 2.10 -4.59 5.07
CA ILE A 159 2.24 -3.66 6.20
C ILE A 159 2.88 -2.37 5.67
N GLY A 160 2.30 -1.22 5.96
CA GLY A 160 2.88 0.06 5.53
C GLY A 160 2.48 1.21 6.42
N PHE A 161 3.34 2.24 6.44
CA PHE A 161 3.05 3.50 7.11
C PHE A 161 2.99 4.64 6.09
N SER A 162 2.21 5.69 6.37
CA SER A 162 2.09 6.89 5.54
C SER A 162 1.84 6.56 4.05
N LEU A 163 2.64 7.06 3.12
CA LEU A 163 2.48 6.76 1.70
C LEU A 163 2.68 5.28 1.36
N GLY A 164 3.38 4.51 2.20
CA GLY A 164 3.44 3.06 2.08
C GLY A 164 2.11 2.40 2.42
N ALA A 165 1.37 2.92 3.40
CA ALA A 165 -0.02 2.55 3.64
C ALA A 165 -0.94 2.97 2.46
N ARG A 166 -0.64 4.10 1.81
CA ARG A 166 -1.34 4.56 0.59
C ARG A 166 -1.06 3.65 -0.61
N VAL A 167 0.16 3.14 -0.78
CA VAL A 167 0.48 2.08 -1.77
C VAL A 167 -0.40 0.85 -1.53
N ILE A 168 -0.53 0.39 -0.28
CA ILE A 168 -1.42 -0.75 0.06
C ILE A 168 -2.87 -0.42 -0.30
N TYR A 169 -3.35 0.77 0.01
CA TYR A 169 -4.74 1.17 -0.26
C TYR A 169 -5.06 1.10 -1.75
N TYR A 170 -4.24 1.73 -2.59
CA TYR A 170 -4.45 1.69 -4.05
C TYR A 170 -4.17 0.31 -4.66
N CYS A 171 -3.31 -0.51 -4.03
CA CYS A 171 -3.20 -1.93 -4.38
C CYS A 171 -4.52 -2.68 -4.13
N LEU A 172 -5.16 -2.51 -2.96
CA LEU A 172 -6.45 -3.16 -2.69
C LEU A 172 -7.58 -2.65 -3.60
N VAL A 173 -7.61 -1.36 -3.93
CA VAL A 173 -8.57 -0.77 -4.90
C VAL A 173 -8.36 -1.33 -6.32
N GLU A 174 -7.11 -1.57 -6.74
CA GLU A 174 -6.84 -2.18 -8.04
C GLU A 174 -7.19 -3.68 -8.04
N LEU A 175 -6.93 -4.38 -6.93
CA LEU A 175 -7.33 -5.77 -6.75
C LEU A 175 -8.86 -5.96 -6.70
N SER A 176 -9.63 -5.02 -6.11
CA SER A 176 -11.11 -5.10 -6.03
C SER A 176 -11.77 -5.07 -7.42
N ARG A 177 -11.14 -4.41 -8.38
CA ARG A 177 -11.61 -4.26 -9.77
C ARG A 177 -11.27 -5.46 -10.66
N ARG A 178 -10.29 -6.28 -10.25
CA ARG A 178 -9.75 -7.39 -11.04
C ARG A 178 -10.38 -8.74 -10.67
N LYS A 179 -10.71 -9.55 -11.67
CA LYS A 179 -11.19 -10.92 -11.48
C LYS A 179 -10.04 -11.83 -11.05
N GLY A 180 -10.30 -12.78 -10.16
CA GLY A 180 -9.29 -13.74 -9.67
C GLY A 180 -8.37 -13.23 -8.54
N SER A 181 -8.58 -12.00 -8.06
CA SER A 181 -7.79 -11.37 -6.98
C SER A 181 -8.10 -11.88 -5.57
N ALA A 182 -9.23 -12.57 -5.39
CA ALA A 182 -9.63 -13.08 -4.08
C ALA A 182 -8.59 -14.08 -3.51
N GLY A 183 -8.34 -14.00 -2.21
CA GLY A 183 -7.36 -14.87 -1.53
C GLY A 183 -5.89 -14.61 -1.88
N ILE A 184 -5.56 -13.47 -2.50
CA ILE A 184 -4.16 -12.98 -2.53
C ILE A 184 -3.79 -12.46 -1.14
N ILE A 185 -4.61 -11.54 -0.60
CA ILE A 185 -4.28 -10.81 0.62
C ILE A 185 -4.84 -11.54 1.84
N GLN A 186 -3.95 -11.82 2.78
CA GLN A 186 -4.29 -12.34 4.11
C GLN A 186 -4.62 -11.17 5.03
N ASP A 187 -3.63 -10.36 5.39
CA ASP A 187 -3.81 -9.20 6.27
C ASP A 187 -3.30 -7.93 5.56
N ALA A 188 -3.95 -6.79 5.78
CA ALA A 188 -3.54 -5.47 5.30
C ALA A 188 -3.48 -4.48 6.47
N ILE A 189 -2.28 -3.95 6.76
CA ILE A 189 -2.00 -3.09 7.91
C ILE A 189 -1.61 -1.70 7.43
N PHE A 190 -2.36 -0.71 7.88
CA PHE A 190 -2.26 0.70 7.53
C PHE A 190 -1.89 1.50 8.78
N LEU A 191 -0.78 2.24 8.74
CA LEU A 191 -0.32 3.08 9.86
C LEU A 191 -0.25 4.54 9.40
N GLY A 192 -1.05 5.42 10.00
CA GLY A 192 -1.06 6.85 9.63
C GLY A 192 -1.38 7.09 8.15
N ALA A 193 -2.35 6.38 7.59
CA ALA A 193 -2.58 6.37 6.15
C ALA A 193 -3.20 7.68 5.60
N PRO A 194 -2.55 8.40 4.67
CA PRO A 194 -3.08 9.57 3.99
C PRO A 194 -4.02 9.15 2.85
N VAL A 195 -5.16 8.58 3.23
CA VAL A 195 -6.22 8.08 2.31
C VAL A 195 -7.60 8.40 2.88
N PRO A 196 -8.67 8.40 2.05
CA PRO A 196 -10.03 8.63 2.54
C PRO A 196 -10.46 7.62 3.61
N GLY A 197 -11.06 8.13 4.68
CA GLY A 197 -11.62 7.34 5.78
C GLY A 197 -13.10 6.99 5.62
N TYR A 198 -13.64 7.00 4.40
CA TYR A 198 -15.07 6.75 4.17
C TYR A 198 -15.37 5.24 4.12
N SER A 199 -16.32 4.80 4.94
CA SER A 199 -16.81 3.41 5.03
C SER A 199 -17.19 2.79 3.67
N SER A 200 -17.65 3.59 2.71
CA SER A 200 -17.96 3.18 1.33
C SER A 200 -16.76 2.51 0.65
N ASP A 201 -15.60 3.14 0.75
CA ASP A 201 -14.45 2.82 -0.08
C ASP A 201 -13.76 1.56 0.44
N TRP A 202 -13.72 1.41 1.77
CA TRP A 202 -13.13 0.26 2.46
C TRP A 202 -13.99 -1.01 2.34
N LYS A 203 -15.31 -0.88 2.14
CA LYS A 203 -16.22 -2.04 1.92
C LYS A 203 -15.84 -2.88 0.72
N GLU A 204 -15.21 -2.30 -0.31
CA GLU A 204 -14.73 -3.03 -1.49
C GLU A 204 -13.70 -4.11 -1.12
N PHE A 205 -12.91 -3.88 -0.07
CA PHE A 205 -11.83 -4.78 0.34
C PHE A 205 -12.32 -6.10 0.97
N ARG A 206 -13.61 -6.20 1.31
CA ARG A 206 -14.27 -7.40 1.88
C ARG A 206 -13.98 -8.69 1.10
N ASN A 207 -13.89 -8.58 -0.23
CA ASN A 207 -13.73 -9.74 -1.13
C ASN A 207 -12.25 -10.00 -1.48
N ILE A 208 -11.33 -9.13 -1.06
CA ILE A 208 -9.91 -9.17 -1.40
C ILE A 208 -9.07 -9.58 -0.19
N VAL A 209 -9.37 -9.05 1.00
CA VAL A 209 -8.66 -9.35 2.25
C VAL A 209 -9.37 -10.47 3.00
N SER A 210 -8.67 -11.58 3.22
CA SER A 210 -9.25 -12.78 3.82
C SER A 210 -9.27 -12.72 5.36
N GLY A 211 -8.22 -12.15 5.94
CA GLY A 211 -7.98 -11.95 7.37
C GLY A 211 -8.24 -10.51 7.82
N ARG A 212 -7.24 -9.88 8.45
CA ARG A 212 -7.38 -8.60 9.16
C ARG A 212 -7.09 -7.39 8.27
N ILE A 213 -7.93 -6.37 8.38
CA ILE A 213 -7.67 -5.00 7.91
C ILE A 213 -7.43 -4.15 9.16
N ILE A 214 -6.20 -3.71 9.37
CA ILE A 214 -5.80 -2.96 10.56
C ILE A 214 -5.55 -1.50 10.18
N ASN A 215 -6.26 -0.57 10.82
CA ASN A 215 -6.01 0.87 10.71
C ASN A 215 -5.47 1.40 12.05
N GLY A 216 -4.16 1.60 12.11
CA GLY A 216 -3.48 2.32 13.18
C GLY A 216 -3.48 3.82 12.86
N TYR A 217 -4.20 4.61 13.65
CA TYR A 217 -4.38 6.05 13.43
C TYR A 217 -3.91 6.86 14.65
N CYS A 218 -3.60 8.13 14.45
CA CYS A 218 -3.27 9.07 15.52
C CYS A 218 -4.07 10.36 15.34
N GLN A 219 -4.91 10.70 16.31
CA GLN A 219 -5.76 11.90 16.25
C GLN A 219 -4.94 13.20 16.37
N GLY A 220 -3.78 13.10 17.04
CA GLY A 220 -2.82 14.18 17.27
C GLY A 220 -1.83 14.41 16.13
N ASP A 221 -1.88 13.65 15.03
CA ASP A 221 -0.93 13.78 13.93
C ASP A 221 -1.13 15.11 13.17
N TRP A 222 -0.38 16.12 13.62
CA TRP A 222 -0.44 17.49 13.13
C TRP A 222 -0.11 17.60 11.64
N LEU A 223 0.78 16.73 11.13
CA LEU A 223 1.27 16.80 9.76
C LEU A 223 0.15 16.38 8.79
N LEU A 224 -0.48 15.23 9.04
CA LEU A 224 -1.65 14.79 8.26
C LEU A 224 -2.82 15.75 8.44
N ARG A 225 -3.02 16.27 9.65
CA ARG A 225 -4.09 17.24 9.95
C ARG A 225 -3.91 18.56 9.20
N PHE A 226 -2.67 18.96 8.90
CA PHE A 226 -2.38 20.18 8.14
C PHE A 226 -2.24 19.88 6.64
N LEU A 227 -1.15 19.23 6.21
CA LEU A 227 -0.79 19.04 4.80
C LEU A 227 -1.84 18.27 4.00
N TYR A 228 -2.40 17.18 4.53
CA TYR A 228 -3.37 16.39 3.75
C TYR A 228 -4.74 17.09 3.69
N ARG A 229 -5.14 17.83 4.73
CA ARG A 229 -6.40 18.60 4.72
C ARG A 229 -6.32 19.81 3.79
N SER A 230 -5.20 20.54 3.78
CA SER A 230 -4.96 21.65 2.84
C SER A 230 -4.89 21.15 1.40
N SER A 231 -4.14 20.07 1.16
CA SER A 231 -3.86 19.56 -0.20
C SER A 231 -5.05 18.85 -0.86
N THR A 232 -5.91 18.15 -0.10
CA THR A 232 -6.94 17.26 -0.69
C THR A 232 -8.40 17.64 -0.40
N GLY A 233 -8.65 18.61 0.48
CA GLY A 233 -10.01 18.99 0.91
C GLY A 233 -10.82 17.88 1.61
N THR A 234 -10.24 16.70 1.85
CA THR A 234 -10.94 15.54 2.42
C THR A 234 -10.97 15.64 3.95
N MET A 235 -12.18 15.67 4.51
CA MET A 235 -12.39 15.85 5.96
C MET A 235 -12.21 14.57 6.79
N LYS A 236 -12.34 13.39 6.19
CA LYS A 236 -12.15 12.08 6.84
C LYS A 236 -10.90 11.38 6.31
N ILE A 237 -9.87 11.25 7.13
CA ILE A 237 -8.54 10.73 6.76
C ILE A 237 -8.28 9.49 7.62
N ALA A 238 -8.04 8.33 7.02
CA ALA A 238 -7.91 7.07 7.75
C ALA A 238 -6.80 7.10 8.82
N GLY A 239 -5.67 7.76 8.55
CA GLY A 239 -4.58 7.96 9.50
C GLY A 239 -4.86 8.87 10.71
N LEU A 240 -6.00 9.58 10.73
CA LEU A 240 -6.41 10.48 11.83
C LEU A 240 -7.61 9.99 12.64
N MET A 241 -8.34 8.98 12.17
CA MET A 241 -9.63 8.59 12.77
C MET A 241 -9.97 7.13 12.49
N PRO A 242 -10.82 6.48 13.31
CA PRO A 242 -11.28 5.14 13.02
C PRO A 242 -12.16 5.12 11.77
N ILE A 243 -12.02 4.06 10.97
CA ILE A 243 -12.89 3.76 9.84
C ILE A 243 -14.13 3.07 10.39
N ASP A 244 -15.27 3.77 10.37
CA ASP A 244 -16.58 3.22 10.77
C ASP A 244 -17.12 2.27 9.69
N TRP A 245 -16.54 1.07 9.64
CA TRP A 245 -17.02 -0.03 8.81
C TRP A 245 -17.24 -1.27 9.67
N GLN A 246 -18.52 -1.60 9.85
CA GLN A 246 -18.99 -2.76 10.58
C GLN A 246 -18.72 -4.05 9.79
N ASP A 247 -17.49 -4.57 9.88
CA ASP A 247 -17.07 -5.89 9.40
C ASP A 247 -16.08 -6.50 10.40
N ARG A 248 -16.20 -7.81 10.66
CA ARG A 248 -15.35 -8.55 11.60
C ARG A 248 -13.84 -8.51 11.28
N ARG A 249 -13.47 -8.03 10.09
CA ARG A 249 -12.09 -7.89 9.62
C ARG A 249 -11.49 -6.52 9.93
N MET A 250 -12.30 -5.49 10.20
CA MET A 250 -11.82 -4.13 10.43
C MET A 250 -11.41 -3.95 11.90
N PHE A 251 -10.13 -3.66 12.13
CA PHE A 251 -9.58 -3.38 13.45
C PHE A 251 -8.98 -1.97 13.44
N ASN A 252 -9.63 -1.04 14.14
CA ASN A 252 -9.12 0.31 14.34
C ASN A 252 -8.34 0.34 15.67
N PHE A 253 -7.09 0.84 15.63
CA PHE A 253 -6.26 1.05 16.81
C PHE A 253 -5.89 2.53 16.90
N ASP A 254 -6.25 3.16 18.02
CA ASP A 254 -5.72 4.48 18.33
C ASP A 254 -4.28 4.33 18.82
N LEU A 255 -3.37 5.06 18.19
CA LEU A 255 -1.94 5.06 18.50
C LEU A 255 -1.51 6.39 19.15
N SER A 256 -2.44 7.28 19.49
CA SER A 256 -2.14 8.64 19.99
C SER A 256 -1.32 8.66 21.29
N ASP A 257 -1.37 7.60 22.11
CA ASP A 257 -0.55 7.45 23.32
C ASP A 257 0.94 7.17 23.01
N ILE A 258 1.25 6.68 21.81
CA ILE A 258 2.59 6.27 21.38
C ILE A 258 3.14 7.22 20.32
N VAL A 259 2.31 7.60 19.34
CA VAL A 259 2.64 8.44 18.19
C VAL A 259 2.19 9.87 18.49
N THR A 260 3.13 10.80 18.67
CA THR A 260 2.80 12.22 18.93
C THR A 260 2.80 13.08 17.67
N GLY A 261 3.29 12.53 16.55
CA GLY A 261 3.23 13.14 15.22
C GLY A 261 3.75 12.18 14.16
N HIS A 262 3.53 12.47 12.88
CA HIS A 262 3.77 11.53 11.78
C HIS A 262 5.13 10.82 11.81
N MET A 263 6.22 11.55 12.09
CA MET A 263 7.57 11.00 12.07
C MET A 263 7.82 9.89 13.11
N ASP A 264 6.94 9.74 14.11
CA ASP A 264 7.04 8.68 15.11
C ASP A 264 6.70 7.30 14.56
N TYR A 265 5.89 7.16 13.50
CA TYR A 265 5.54 5.85 12.94
C TYR A 265 6.80 5.05 12.58
N ALA A 266 7.77 5.67 11.91
CA ALA A 266 9.04 5.02 11.56
C ALA A 266 9.97 4.81 12.78
N LYS A 267 9.96 5.74 13.75
CA LYS A 267 10.86 5.73 14.91
C LYS A 267 10.44 4.73 15.99
N LYS A 268 9.13 4.52 16.18
CA LYS A 268 8.51 3.68 17.23
C LYS A 268 7.86 2.42 16.64
N MET A 269 8.27 2.02 15.43
CA MET A 269 7.66 0.91 14.69
C MET A 269 7.67 -0.40 15.47
N ASP A 270 8.73 -0.70 16.21
CA ASP A 270 8.83 -1.89 17.06
C ASP A 270 7.78 -1.91 18.17
N VAL A 271 7.51 -0.78 18.83
CA VAL A 271 6.45 -0.64 19.84
C VAL A 271 5.07 -0.78 19.20
N ILE A 272 4.85 -0.13 18.04
CA ILE A 272 3.59 -0.19 17.30
C ILE A 272 3.27 -1.63 16.85
N LEU A 273 4.24 -2.34 16.26
CA LEU A 273 4.08 -3.74 15.84
C LEU A 273 3.71 -4.64 17.02
N ARG A 274 4.35 -4.46 18.18
CA ARG A 274 4.03 -5.19 19.42
C ARG A 274 2.61 -4.90 19.91
N LEU A 275 2.17 -3.64 19.93
CA LEU A 275 0.81 -3.24 20.33
C LEU A 275 -0.26 -3.86 19.41
N LEU A 276 -0.01 -3.90 18.09
CA LEU A 276 -0.93 -4.47 17.10
C LEU A 276 -0.96 -6.02 17.07
N GLY A 277 -0.22 -6.68 17.99
CA GLY A 277 -0.08 -8.13 18.03
C GLY A 277 0.61 -8.72 16.79
N ILE A 278 1.45 -7.93 16.11
CA ILE A 278 2.25 -8.39 14.98
C ILE A 278 3.55 -8.98 15.53
N ARG A 279 3.94 -10.16 15.05
CA ARG A 279 5.13 -10.84 15.56
C ARG A 279 6.38 -10.01 15.28
N THR A 280 7.13 -9.74 16.35
CA THR A 280 8.45 -9.11 16.28
C THR A 280 9.52 -10.07 16.81
N ARG A 281 10.75 -9.94 16.30
CA ARG A 281 11.96 -10.41 16.97
C ARG A 281 12.53 -9.30 17.84
N ASP A 282 13.34 -9.66 18.82
CA ASP A 282 14.13 -8.66 19.53
C ASP A 282 15.14 -8.00 18.57
N PRO A 283 15.43 -6.70 18.75
CA PRO A 283 16.49 -6.06 18.00
C PRO A 283 17.79 -6.80 18.30
N MET A 284 18.56 -7.19 17.26
CA MET A 284 19.86 -7.82 17.48
C MET A 284 20.72 -6.91 18.36
N THR A 285 20.98 -7.33 19.59
CA THR A 285 22.04 -6.78 20.41
C THR A 285 23.33 -7.43 19.92
N ASP A 286 24.25 -6.62 19.39
CA ASP A 286 25.48 -7.07 18.72
C ASP A 286 26.53 -7.65 19.69
N ASN A 287 26.12 -8.14 20.87
CA ASN A 287 26.98 -8.31 22.05
C ASN A 287 26.53 -9.42 23.06
N ASP A 288 25.84 -10.50 22.66
CA ASP A 288 25.82 -11.72 23.50
C ASP A 288 26.80 -12.79 22.96
N PRO A 289 27.98 -12.98 23.57
CA PRO A 289 28.98 -13.94 23.13
C PRO A 289 28.57 -15.41 23.37
N ARG A 290 27.39 -15.69 23.95
CA ARG A 290 26.94 -17.06 24.28
C ARG A 290 25.98 -17.66 23.24
N VAL A 291 25.47 -16.86 22.30
CA VAL A 291 24.61 -17.38 21.21
C VAL A 291 25.48 -17.99 20.12
N LYS A 292 25.55 -19.33 20.07
CA LYS A 292 26.13 -20.05 18.93
C LYS A 292 25.30 -19.73 17.68
N LYS A 293 25.90 -18.94 16.78
CA LYS A 293 25.28 -18.48 15.52
C LYS A 293 24.87 -19.69 14.69
N SER A 294 23.56 -19.84 14.45
CA SER A 294 23.07 -20.76 13.42
C SER A 294 23.38 -20.14 12.06
N ALA A 295 23.79 -20.95 11.08
CA ALA A 295 24.18 -20.47 9.76
C ALA A 295 23.04 -19.81 8.93
N SER A 296 21.82 -19.80 9.47
CA SER A 296 20.63 -19.14 8.93
C SER A 296 20.54 -17.63 9.23
N ASP A 297 21.32 -17.12 10.18
CA ASP A 297 21.00 -15.82 10.83
C ASP A 297 21.79 -14.64 10.24
N TYR A 298 22.60 -14.87 9.20
CA TYR A 298 23.35 -13.83 8.50
C TYR A 298 22.57 -13.28 7.29
N PRO A 299 22.26 -11.96 7.24
CA PRO A 299 21.87 -11.34 5.98
C PRO A 299 23.08 -11.37 5.03
N GLY A 300 22.89 -11.93 3.83
CA GLY A 300 23.92 -12.00 2.79
C GLY A 300 24.26 -10.64 2.21
N PHE A 301 25.04 -9.83 2.94
CA PHE A 301 25.56 -8.55 2.44
C PHE A 301 26.67 -8.79 1.42
N MET A 302 26.27 -9.07 0.18
CA MET A 302 27.19 -9.27 -0.93
C MET A 302 27.73 -7.92 -1.38
N SER A 303 28.87 -7.52 -0.82
CA SER A 303 29.55 -6.27 -1.18
C SER A 303 29.93 -6.27 -2.66
N LEU A 304 29.40 -5.30 -3.41
CA LEU A 304 29.67 -5.08 -4.83
C LEU A 304 31.06 -4.45 -5.03
N HIS A 305 32.11 -5.27 -4.87
CA HIS A 305 33.47 -4.99 -5.34
C HIS A 305 34.09 -6.25 -5.95
N GLY A 306 33.50 -6.70 -7.07
CA GLY A 306 33.99 -7.82 -7.86
C GLY A 306 35.13 -7.40 -8.78
N LYS A 307 36.37 -7.52 -8.31
CA LYS A 307 37.54 -7.63 -9.21
C LYS A 307 37.40 -8.93 -10.01
N MET A 308 37.73 -8.86 -11.30
CA MET A 308 37.72 -9.99 -12.22
C MET A 308 38.92 -10.91 -11.94
N GLU A 309 38.68 -12.14 -11.51
CA GLU A 309 39.64 -13.24 -11.59
C GLU A 309 38.94 -14.61 -11.59
N SER A 310 39.63 -15.63 -12.08
CA SER A 310 39.03 -16.88 -12.59
C SER A 310 39.53 -18.14 -11.87
N THR A 311 38.94 -19.29 -12.26
CA THR A 311 39.31 -20.68 -11.92
C THR A 311 38.85 -21.24 -10.57
N GLY A 312 38.63 -22.57 -10.53
CA GLY A 312 38.51 -23.34 -9.29
C GLY A 312 37.23 -24.13 -9.05
N LEU A 313 36.86 -25.06 -9.95
CA LEU A 313 35.91 -26.13 -9.58
C LEU A 313 36.48 -26.94 -8.40
N ARG A 314 35.76 -27.01 -7.29
CA ARG A 314 36.01 -27.97 -6.19
C ARG A 314 34.71 -28.63 -5.75
N THR A 315 34.64 -29.94 -5.95
CA THR A 315 33.58 -30.80 -5.46
C THR A 315 33.79 -31.12 -3.97
N SER A 316 32.70 -31.20 -3.20
CA SER A 316 32.75 -31.68 -1.81
C SER A 316 32.57 -33.20 -1.78
N SER A 317 33.20 -33.88 -0.82
CA SER A 317 33.30 -35.34 -0.75
C SER A 317 32.76 -35.90 0.57
N SER A 318 31.62 -36.58 0.48
CA SER A 318 31.09 -37.61 1.40
C SER A 318 29.90 -38.29 0.68
N ASP A 319 29.67 -39.60 0.70
CA ASP A 319 30.33 -40.69 1.42
C ASP A 319 30.63 -41.87 0.47
N SER A 320 31.72 -42.61 0.72
CA SER A 320 32.06 -43.84 0.02
C SER A 320 32.42 -44.98 0.98
N ARG A 321 31.44 -45.84 1.27
CA ARG A 321 31.66 -47.17 1.86
C ARG A 321 30.72 -48.19 1.24
N LEU A 322 31.20 -49.45 1.21
CA LEU A 322 30.54 -50.66 0.70
C LEU A 322 30.58 -50.87 -0.82
N LEU A 323 31.73 -51.37 -1.29
CA LEU A 323 31.80 -52.33 -2.39
C LEU A 323 32.49 -53.61 -1.89
N CYS A 324 31.77 -54.73 -1.88
CA CYS A 324 32.30 -56.05 -2.21
C CYS A 324 31.15 -57.07 -2.35
N GLY A 325 31.28 -58.05 -3.26
CA GLY A 325 30.47 -59.27 -3.19
C GLY A 325 29.57 -59.60 -4.38
N ARG A 326 30.19 -59.97 -5.50
CA ARG A 326 29.91 -61.20 -6.29
C ARG A 326 28.53 -61.47 -6.95
N ASP A 327 28.68 -62.14 -8.10
CA ASP A 327 27.77 -63.12 -8.74
C ASP A 327 26.48 -62.64 -9.44
N ALA A 328 26.56 -62.65 -10.78
CA ALA A 328 25.46 -62.92 -11.71
C ALA A 328 25.15 -64.46 -11.70
N PRO A 329 24.11 -65.04 -12.37
CA PRO A 329 23.49 -64.58 -13.63
C PRO A 329 21.98 -64.90 -13.83
N LEU A 330 21.49 -64.73 -15.09
CA LEU A 330 20.21 -65.22 -15.65
C LEU A 330 18.94 -64.50 -15.13
N ALA A 331 17.88 -64.20 -15.90
CA ALA A 331 17.59 -64.15 -17.34
C ALA A 331 16.43 -63.10 -17.52
N ARG A 332 15.71 -62.89 -18.62
CA ARG A 332 15.55 -63.52 -19.95
C ARG A 332 15.01 -62.45 -20.93
N ALA A 333 15.14 -62.63 -22.24
CA ALA A 333 14.60 -61.71 -23.25
C ALA A 333 13.23 -62.17 -23.81
N TYR A 334 12.40 -61.20 -24.22
CA TYR A 334 11.34 -61.18 -25.27
C TYR A 334 10.84 -59.70 -25.27
N SER A 335 10.87 -58.85 -26.31
CA SER A 335 10.62 -58.99 -27.76
C SER A 335 9.23 -59.56 -28.05
N SER A 336 8.36 -58.96 -28.87
CA SER A 336 8.40 -57.70 -29.64
C SER A 336 6.98 -57.45 -30.18
N ASP A 337 6.65 -56.19 -30.56
CA ASP A 337 5.72 -55.82 -31.65
C ASP A 337 4.22 -56.31 -31.54
N ASP A 338 3.15 -55.65 -31.99
CA ASP A 338 3.02 -54.68 -33.07
C ASP A 338 1.58 -54.06 -33.15
N LEU A 339 1.49 -52.92 -33.85
CA LEU A 339 0.38 -52.45 -34.74
C LEU A 339 -1.07 -52.09 -34.26
N LEU A 340 -1.40 -50.83 -34.59
CA LEU A 340 -2.59 -50.33 -35.33
C LEU A 340 -3.97 -50.06 -34.67
N LEU A 341 -4.22 -48.75 -34.51
CA LEU A 341 -5.49 -48.03 -34.77
C LEU A 341 -5.93 -48.18 -36.28
N PRO A 342 -7.13 -47.76 -36.80
CA PRO A 342 -7.94 -46.61 -36.32
C PRO A 342 -9.48 -46.55 -36.64
N ARG A 343 -10.12 -45.38 -36.37
CA ARG A 343 -11.38 -44.83 -36.99
C ARG A 343 -12.72 -45.57 -36.64
N THR A 344 -13.98 -45.09 -36.79
CA THR A 344 -14.73 -43.80 -37.02
C THR A 344 -16.25 -44.12 -36.87
N ALA A 345 -17.26 -43.22 -36.74
CA ALA A 345 -17.45 -41.85 -36.22
C ALA A 345 -18.97 -41.44 -36.42
N SER A 346 -19.42 -40.26 -35.92
CA SER A 346 -20.74 -39.60 -36.21
C SER A 346 -22.02 -40.32 -35.73
N SER A 347 -23.24 -39.74 -35.59
CA SER A 347 -23.87 -38.43 -35.93
C SER A 347 -25.13 -38.20 -35.03
N GLN A 348 -25.38 -37.02 -34.43
CA GLN A 348 -26.22 -35.85 -34.83
C GLN A 348 -27.78 -35.92 -34.72
N LEU A 349 -28.36 -34.77 -34.27
CA LEU A 349 -29.73 -34.20 -34.55
C LEU A 349 -30.98 -34.89 -33.92
N SER A 350 -32.12 -34.22 -33.62
CA SER A 350 -32.62 -32.85 -33.89
C SER A 350 -33.69 -32.29 -32.90
N LYS A 351 -33.73 -30.95 -32.77
CA LYS A 351 -34.85 -29.95 -32.73
C LYS A 351 -36.32 -30.31 -32.34
N SER A 352 -36.96 -29.48 -31.49
CA SER A 352 -38.03 -28.46 -31.80
C SER A 352 -38.70 -27.96 -30.47
N SER A 353 -38.94 -26.65 -30.25
CA SER A 353 -40.20 -25.85 -30.44
C SER A 353 -41.34 -26.18 -29.44
N ALA A 354 -42.19 -25.28 -28.92
CA ALA A 354 -42.39 -23.82 -29.09
C ALA A 354 -43.06 -23.16 -27.83
N GLU A 355 -43.14 -21.83 -27.87
CA GLU A 355 -44.11 -20.85 -27.30
C GLU A 355 -45.26 -21.29 -26.37
N ASP A 356 -45.58 -20.46 -25.35
CA ASP A 356 -46.81 -19.62 -25.39
C ASP A 356 -46.77 -18.40 -24.43
N LEU A 357 -47.73 -17.48 -24.55
CA LEU A 357 -47.70 -16.08 -24.09
C LEU A 357 -48.98 -15.66 -23.30
N SER A 358 -48.88 -14.56 -22.54
CA SER A 358 -49.98 -13.77 -21.91
C SER A 358 -50.66 -14.40 -20.67
N THR A 359 -51.05 -13.64 -19.64
CA THR A 359 -52.20 -12.69 -19.67
C THR A 359 -52.10 -11.58 -18.61
N LEU A 360 -52.58 -10.38 -18.96
CA LEU A 360 -52.75 -9.18 -18.09
C LEU A 360 -54.10 -9.15 -17.36
N ARG A 361 -54.13 -8.58 -16.14
CA ARG A 361 -55.19 -7.73 -15.49
C ARG A 361 -54.74 -7.42 -14.05
N THR A 362 -54.52 -6.20 -13.53
CA THR A 362 -55.25 -4.90 -13.46
C THR A 362 -56.36 -4.80 -12.40
N PHE A 363 -56.40 -3.64 -11.72
CA PHE A 363 -57.33 -3.12 -10.68
C PHE A 363 -57.27 -3.75 -9.25
N SER A 364 -57.40 -3.00 -8.13
CA SER A 364 -57.28 -1.54 -7.87
C SER A 364 -57.22 -1.21 -6.36
N SER A 365 -56.96 0.07 -6.02
CA SER A 365 -57.43 0.91 -4.87
C SER A 365 -58.08 0.23 -3.64
N THR A 366 -57.81 0.63 -2.39
CA THR A 366 -58.07 1.96 -1.76
C THR A 366 -57.28 2.03 -0.42
N ASP A 367 -56.58 3.11 -0.04
CA ASP A 367 -56.97 4.45 0.47
C ASP A 367 -57.11 4.60 2.01
N LEU A 368 -56.87 5.84 2.49
CA LEU A 368 -56.98 6.43 3.85
C LEU A 368 -55.71 6.36 4.73
N SER A 369 -54.94 7.45 4.91
CA SER A 369 -55.16 8.66 5.75
C SER A 369 -55.15 8.37 7.27
N SER A 370 -54.67 9.21 8.19
CA SER A 370 -54.05 10.55 8.22
C SER A 370 -53.37 10.68 9.62
N LYS A 371 -52.51 11.63 10.03
CA LYS A 371 -52.56 13.10 10.00
C LYS A 371 -51.19 13.73 10.37
N ASP A 372 -50.89 14.84 9.71
CA ASP A 372 -50.56 16.18 10.26
C ASP A 372 -49.62 16.35 11.47
N PHE A 373 -48.51 17.06 11.24
CA PHE A 373 -48.24 18.30 11.98
C PHE A 373 -47.51 19.32 11.09
N SER A 374 -47.89 20.59 11.18
CA SER A 374 -47.41 21.68 10.32
C SER A 374 -46.88 22.86 11.14
N SER A 375 -45.80 23.50 10.66
CA SER A 375 -45.34 24.87 10.94
C SER A 375 -43.99 25.05 10.21
N SER A 376 -43.92 25.53 8.98
CA SER A 376 -44.04 26.93 8.50
C SER A 376 -42.81 27.80 8.83
N GLY A 377 -42.24 28.43 7.79
CA GLY A 377 -40.99 29.20 7.87
C GLY A 377 -40.34 29.47 6.50
N ASP A 378 -41.09 30.01 5.54
CA ASP A 378 -40.59 30.41 4.22
C ASP A 378 -39.59 31.58 4.28
N ILE A 379 -38.67 31.66 3.30
CA ILE A 379 -38.43 32.85 2.46
C ILE A 379 -37.62 32.46 1.20
N GLY A 380 -38.33 32.47 0.06
CA GLY A 380 -37.95 33.15 -1.19
C GLY A 380 -36.52 33.04 -1.77
N SER A 381 -36.40 32.27 -2.85
CA SER A 381 -35.62 32.65 -4.04
C SER A 381 -36.38 32.20 -5.30
N PRO A 382 -36.33 32.94 -6.43
CA PRO A 382 -35.63 32.37 -7.60
C PRO A 382 -35.11 33.34 -8.70
N LYS A 383 -33.94 32.97 -9.28
CA LYS A 383 -33.57 33.10 -10.72
C LYS A 383 -33.37 34.55 -11.29
N PRO A 384 -32.99 34.72 -12.58
CA PRO A 384 -31.59 34.58 -13.02
C PRO A 384 -31.08 35.79 -13.85
N PHE A 385 -29.77 36.03 -13.88
CA PHE A 385 -29.21 37.16 -14.64
C PHE A 385 -28.90 36.80 -16.12
N VAL A 386 -29.51 37.52 -17.06
CA VAL A 386 -29.30 37.40 -18.51
C VAL A 386 -28.45 38.57 -19.01
N ARG A 387 -27.57 38.30 -19.99
CA ARG A 387 -26.76 39.33 -20.68
C ARG A 387 -27.63 40.18 -21.62
N GLU A 388 -27.48 41.50 -21.56
CA GLU A 388 -27.73 42.39 -22.70
C GLU A 388 -26.57 43.38 -22.91
N LEU A 389 -26.28 43.65 -24.17
CA LEU A 389 -25.53 44.82 -24.67
C LEU A 389 -26.54 45.84 -25.20
N PRO A 390 -26.23 47.15 -25.15
CA PRO A 390 -26.46 47.90 -26.40
C PRO A 390 -25.45 49.02 -26.72
N ARG A 391 -25.11 49.07 -28.01
CA ARG A 391 -25.00 50.26 -28.90
C ARG A 391 -24.01 51.38 -28.56
N GLY A 392 -23.14 51.71 -29.53
CA GLY A 392 -22.29 52.91 -29.53
C GLY A 392 -22.83 54.04 -30.41
N ARG A 393 -21.96 55.02 -30.71
CA ARG A 393 -22.13 56.02 -31.78
C ARG A 393 -20.81 56.36 -32.47
N THR A 394 -20.95 56.58 -33.77
CA THR A 394 -20.07 57.25 -34.75
C THR A 394 -19.79 58.72 -34.33
N LEU A 395 -18.86 59.52 -34.91
CA LEU A 395 -18.21 59.53 -36.24
C LEU A 395 -17.00 60.52 -36.23
N SER A 396 -16.20 60.51 -37.30
CA SER A 396 -15.44 61.66 -37.89
C SER A 396 -13.90 61.75 -37.71
N SER A 397 -13.21 61.34 -38.79
CA SER A 397 -12.22 62.12 -39.58
C SER A 397 -11.02 62.82 -38.92
N SER A 398 -9.80 62.46 -39.36
CA SER A 398 -8.88 63.34 -40.12
C SER A 398 -7.61 62.58 -40.59
N ASN A 399 -7.12 62.92 -41.78
CA ASN A 399 -5.85 62.44 -42.37
C ASN A 399 -4.66 63.34 -42.00
N LEU A 400 -3.47 62.96 -42.50
CA LEU A 400 -2.15 63.62 -42.41
C LEU A 400 -1.34 63.19 -41.16
N LEU A 401 -0.09 62.74 -41.25
CA LEU A 401 0.87 62.73 -42.38
C LEU A 401 1.70 61.43 -42.39
#